data_AF-A0A9D6EEV7-F1
#
_entry.id   AF-A0A9D6EEV7-F1
#
_cell.length_a   1.000
_cell.length_b   1.000
_cell.length_c   1.000
_cell.angle_alpha   90.00
_cell.angle_beta   90.00
_cell.angle_gamma   90.00
#
_symmetry.space_group_name_H-M   'P 1'
#
loop_
_entity.id
_entity.type
_entity.pdbx_description
1 polymer ?
#
loop_
_entity_poly.entity_id
_entity_poly.type
_entity_poly.pdbx_seq_one_letter_code
_entity_poly.pdbx_strand_id
1 'polypeptide(L)' 'MWGRSWGARRILSQREGALEAERDEGLVWTEAAEARLQRLPPLARPMARAAIARYAREQGVTTVTPEFMDEYRTRAGF' A
#
# COMPACT_ATOMS: atom_id res chain seq x y z
N MET A 1 14.08 3.55 -14.15
CA MET A 1 13.54 2.28 -14.69
C MET A 1 12.37 1.84 -13.82
N TRP A 2 11.22 2.51 -13.89
CA TRP A 2 9.97 2.06 -13.25
C TRP A 2 9.21 1.21 -14.27
N GLY A 3 9.72 0.01 -14.51
CA GLY A 3 9.21 -0.91 -15.52
C GLY A 3 8.43 -2.04 -14.86
N ARG A 4 7.09 -1.95 -14.88
CA ARG A 4 6.13 -3.03 -15.20
C ARG A 4 4.71 -2.52 -14.93
N SER A 5 3.89 -2.64 -15.98
CA SER A 5 2.56 -2.07 -16.16
C SER A 5 1.57 -2.45 -15.06
N TRP A 6 1.12 -1.45 -14.31
CA TRP A 6 0.00 -1.56 -13.39
C TRP A 6 -1.29 -1.30 -14.18
N GLY A 7 -1.83 -2.34 -14.82
CA GLY A 7 -3.03 -2.27 -15.65
C GLY A 7 -4.31 -2.09 -14.83
N ALA A 8 -4.84 -0.88 -14.83
CA ALA A 8 -6.13 -0.52 -14.23
C ALA A 8 -7.29 -1.24 -14.95
N ARG A 9 -8.01 -2.12 -14.24
CA ARG A 9 -9.30 -2.68 -14.68
C ARG A 9 -10.44 -1.98 -13.92
N ARG A 10 -11.42 -1.51 -14.70
CA ARG A 10 -12.30 -0.34 -14.53
C ARG A 10 -13.58 -0.53 -13.70
N ILE A 11 -13.79 -1.59 -12.92
CA ILE A 11 -15.10 -1.77 -12.25
C ILE A 11 -14.83 -2.12 -10.79
N LEU A 12 -15.52 -1.45 -9.84
CA LEU A 12 -15.87 -1.89 -8.47
C LEU A 12 -15.62 -0.88 -7.30
N SER A 13 -16.30 0.28 -7.30
CA SER A 13 -16.21 1.26 -6.19
C SER A 13 -16.70 0.75 -4.82
N GLN A 14 -17.67 -0.18 -4.76
CA GLN A 14 -18.18 -0.73 -3.48
C GLN A 14 -17.38 -1.94 -2.96
N ARG A 15 -16.65 -2.65 -3.83
CA ARG A 15 -15.77 -3.75 -3.38
C ARG A 15 -14.40 -3.24 -2.96
N GLU A 16 -13.93 -2.12 -3.50
CA GLU A 16 -12.64 -1.54 -3.09
C GLU A 16 -12.58 -1.24 -1.59
N GLY A 17 -13.59 -0.59 -1.00
CA GLY A 17 -13.54 -0.25 0.43
C GLY A 17 -13.50 -1.47 1.38
N ALA A 18 -14.22 -2.55 1.07
CA ALA A 18 -14.18 -3.79 1.85
C ALA A 18 -12.84 -4.53 1.67
N LEU A 19 -12.30 -4.53 0.44
CA LEU A 19 -11.00 -5.12 0.14
C LEU A 19 -9.85 -4.31 0.77
N GLU A 20 -9.99 -2.99 0.87
CA GLU A 20 -9.04 -2.12 1.57
C GLU A 20 -9.04 -2.38 3.07
N ALA A 21 -10.21 -2.51 3.69
CA ALA A 21 -10.33 -2.85 5.10
C ALA A 21 -9.70 -4.22 5.43
N GLU A 22 -9.97 -5.25 4.61
CA GLU A 22 -9.35 -6.57 4.77
C GLU A 22 -7.83 -6.51 4.53
N ARG A 23 -7.38 -5.67 3.60
CA ARG A 23 -5.96 -5.40 3.37
C ARG A 23 -5.28 -4.67 4.52
N ASP A 24 -6.00 -4.01 5.41
CA ASP A 24 -5.43 -3.37 6.59
C ASP A 24 -5.67 -4.13 7.89
N GLU A 25 -6.45 -5.22 7.85
CA GLU A 25 -6.76 -5.98 9.06
C GLU A 25 -5.48 -6.36 9.81
N GLY A 26 -5.42 -5.91 11.08
CA GLY A 26 -4.28 -6.10 11.98
C GLY A 26 -3.11 -5.13 11.81
N LEU A 27 -3.21 -4.15 10.90
CA LEU A 27 -2.16 -3.16 10.65
C LEU A 27 -2.54 -1.77 11.17
N VAL A 28 -1.61 -1.13 11.86
CA VAL A 28 -1.66 0.27 12.27
C VAL A 28 -0.81 1.08 11.30
N TRP A 29 -1.42 2.06 10.63
CA TRP A 29 -0.69 3.00 9.78
C TRP A 29 -0.43 4.27 10.58
N THR A 30 0.82 4.70 10.65
CA THR A 30 1.12 6.00 11.28
C THR A 30 0.60 7.14 10.41
N GLU A 31 0.31 8.28 11.02
CA GLU A 31 -0.14 9.48 10.29
C GLU A 31 0.87 9.88 9.19
N ALA A 32 2.16 9.76 9.48
CA ALA A 32 3.22 10.05 8.52
C ALA A 32 3.24 9.05 7.33
N ALA A 33 2.90 7.78 7.57
CA ALA A 33 2.73 6.78 6.52
C ALA A 33 1.48 7.07 5.67
N GLU A 34 0.35 7.40 6.29
CA GLU A 34 -0.87 7.82 5.60
C GLU A 34 -0.63 9.05 4.71
N ALA A 35 0.08 10.05 5.22
CA ALA A 35 0.45 11.25 4.47
C ALA A 35 1.28 10.92 3.22
N ARG A 36 2.11 9.87 3.25
CA ARG A 36 2.86 9.42 2.06
C ARG A 36 1.96 8.77 1.02
N LEU A 37 0.99 7.94 1.44
CA LEU A 37 0.00 7.38 0.52
C LEU A 37 -0.82 8.49 -0.13
N GLN A 38 -1.21 9.53 0.62
CA GLN A 38 -2.01 10.64 0.09
C GLN A 38 -1.28 11.44 -1.02
N ARG A 39 0.06 11.48 -1.01
CA ARG A 39 0.86 12.10 -2.08
C ARG A 39 0.80 11.33 -3.40
N LEU A 40 0.44 10.05 -3.38
CA LEU A 40 0.25 9.28 -4.60
C LEU A 40 -1.04 9.72 -5.32
N PRO A 41 -1.08 9.63 -6.65
CA PRO A 41 -2.31 9.82 -7.41
C PRO A 41 -3.43 8.90 -6.87
N PRO A 42 -4.70 9.36 -6.80
CA PRO A 42 -5.79 8.58 -6.20
C PRO A 42 -5.89 7.12 -6.67
N LEU A 43 -5.68 6.86 -7.96
CA LEU A 43 -5.70 5.51 -8.52
C LEU A 43 -4.55 4.61 -8.01
N ALA A 44 -3.40 5.19 -7.66
CA ALA A 44 -2.24 4.43 -7.21
C ALA A 44 -2.25 4.15 -5.70
N ARG A 45 -3.00 4.93 -4.90
CA ARG A 45 -3.11 4.77 -3.43
C ARG A 45 -3.54 3.36 -3.01
N PRO A 46 -4.69 2.81 -3.47
CA PRO A 46 -5.13 1.47 -3.06
C PRO A 46 -4.12 0.39 -3.44
N MET A 47 -3.42 0.57 -4.56
CA MET A 47 -2.46 -0.39 -5.09
C MET A 47 -1.17 -0.40 -4.25
N ALA A 48 -0.65 0.80 -3.91
CA ALA A 48 0.50 0.95 -3.05
C ALA A 48 0.22 0.45 -1.62
N ARG A 49 -0.92 0.85 -1.05
CA ARG A 49 -1.35 0.42 0.29
C ARG A 49 -1.40 -1.10 0.40
N ALA A 50 -2.05 -1.75 -0.57
CA ALA A 50 -2.13 -3.21 -0.61
C ALA A 50 -0.77 -3.91 -0.69
N ALA A 51 0.14 -3.37 -1.50
CA ALA A 51 1.46 -3.96 -1.69
C ALA A 51 2.30 -3.86 -0.41
N ILE A 52 2.26 -2.70 0.26
CA ILE A 52 2.94 -2.46 1.54
C ILE A 52 2.29 -3.28 2.66
N ALA A 53 0.96 -3.34 2.71
CA ALA A 53 0.24 -4.13 3.72
C ALA A 53 0.55 -5.63 3.62
N ARG A 54 0.62 -6.17 2.39
CA ARG A 54 1.06 -7.55 2.17
C ARG A 54 2.49 -7.74 2.67
N TYR A 55 3.38 -6.81 2.37
CA TYR A 55 4.76 -6.89 2.84
C TYR A 55 4.86 -6.83 4.37
N ALA A 56 4.12 -5.94 5.04
CA ALA A 56 4.07 -5.85 6.49
C ALA A 56 3.71 -7.19 7.13
N ARG A 57 2.67 -7.86 6.60
CA ARG A 57 2.27 -9.20 7.05
C ARG A 57 3.34 -10.26 6.81
N GLU A 58 3.98 -10.26 5.64
CA GLU A 58 5.09 -11.17 5.33
C GLU A 58 6.28 -10.99 6.30
N GLN A 59 6.49 -9.78 6.84
CA GLN A 59 7.55 -9.48 7.80
C GLN A 59 7.10 -9.60 9.27
N GLY A 60 5.83 -9.93 9.53
CA GLY A 60 5.26 -9.93 10.89
C GLY A 60 5.17 -8.54 11.52
N VAL A 61 5.22 -7.48 10.71
CA VAL A 61 5.10 -6.09 11.15
C VAL A 61 3.62 -5.71 11.21
N THR A 62 3.21 -5.18 12.35
CA THR A 62 1.83 -4.71 12.59
C THR A 62 1.71 -3.20 12.53
N THR A 63 2.81 -2.46 12.49
CA THR A 63 2.80 -0.99 12.39
C THR A 63 3.57 -0.52 11.17
N VAL A 64 2.88 0.09 10.22
CA VAL A 64 3.47 0.63 9.00
C VAL A 64 3.92 2.07 9.26
N THR A 65 5.23 2.28 9.22
CA THR A 65 5.87 3.60 9.37
C THR A 65 6.45 4.08 8.03
N PRO A 66 6.81 5.38 7.92
CA PRO A 66 7.59 5.90 6.80
C PRO A 66 8.82 5.04 6.48
N GLU A 67 9.61 4.70 7.50
CA GLU A 67 10.86 3.95 7.36
C GLU A 67 10.61 2.55 6.78
N PHE A 68 9.53 1.89 7.22
CA PHE A 68 9.11 0.61 6.66
C PHE A 68 8.72 0.70 5.19
N MET A 69 8.09 1.81 4.76
CA MET A 69 7.79 2.06 3.35
C MET A 69 9.05 2.28 2.52
N ASP A 70 10.08 2.92 3.08
CA ASP A 70 11.35 3.15 2.42
C ASP A 70 12.16 1.84 2.27
N GLU A 71 12.10 0.98 3.29
CA GLU A 71 12.62 -0.39 3.24
C GLU A 71 11.92 -1.21 2.15
N TYR A 72 10.59 -1.20 2.14
CA TYR A 72 9.78 -1.84 1.10
C TYR A 72 10.19 -1.39 -0.30
N ARG A 73 10.37 -0.08 -0.49
CA ARG A 73 10.78 0.50 -1.77
C ARG A 73 12.15 0.00 -2.22
N THR A 74 13.12 -0.03 -1.29
CA THR A 74 14.47 -0.53 -1.54
C THR A 74 14.45 -1.99 -1.97
N ARG A 75 13.65 -2.83 -1.29
CA ARG A 75 13.48 -4.26 -1.63
C ARG A 75 12.76 -4.47 -2.96
N ALA A 76 11.76 -3.65 -3.24
CA ALA A 76 10.97 -3.72 -4.47
C ALA A 76 11.74 -3.26 -5.72
N GLY A 77 12.88 -2.59 -5.53
CA GLY A 77 13.81 -2.21 -6.60
C GLY A 77 13.41 -0.94 -7.37
N PHE A 78 12.86 0.06 -6.69
CA PHE A 78 12.35 1.30 -7.30
C PHE A 78 12.88 2.60 -6.67
#